data_AF-A0AAD6YBH2-F1
#
_entry.id   AF-A0AAD6YBH2-F1
#
_cell.length_a   1.000
_cell.length_b   1.000
_cell.length_c   1.000
_cell.angle_alpha   90.00
_cell.angle_beta   90.00
_cell.angle_gamma   90.00
#
_symmetry.space_group_name_H-M   'P 1'
#
loop_
_entity.id
_entity.type
_entity.pdbx_description
1 polymer ?
#
loop_
_entity_poly.entity_id
_entity_poly.type
_entity_poly.pdbx_seq_one_letter_code
_entity_poly.pdbx_strand_id
1 'polypeptide(L)'
;MTPDCPPCLGEVHGAYVLRTSTHLQAARLLVDSKLQEIDNMDEYCDDLTIAVANVLDAFAAIDPSKMLLKIKLHLLRHLPSDARRFGPLVGVVTELFESFNAVFRAASILSNHRAPSRDIALQLADQEGTRLRTLGNISNANPIFRDSLGGRYMMTLYQVHSFFCIVLTDTKLAAFKTGHVKLAPLPKREPGKPRPQREAMILAQTCAAQCINYSEILRDSDSKPDWFKCKDLTAVSGDACPVRSWVFFRSTNDSVATGRLVEILSPAEELASSRAIAVIDCFEVAAAKHAIFEMPVLIRPHAGQLYRAVKVKDILFSFNAQHDCSTAQCSATATRRIEQERVETDLTESVIEHRQPDIFIINTSAFHNFHLLRRSLPRHLTRPVPSTPENAREALHFQHAAKLRAETTRKRKNRAEEAERKAQEAAAAREAAERLEREATELAADDGPPSQRLRIDDSQIPELN
;
A
#
# COMPACT_ATOMS: atom_id res chain seq x y z
N MET A 1 18.32 -29.98 -2.76
CA MET A 1 17.73 -29.03 -3.71
C MET A 1 16.57 -28.37 -3.01
N THR A 2 16.83 -27.22 -2.39
CA THR A 2 15.88 -26.43 -1.62
C THR A 2 14.81 -25.85 -2.57
N PRO A 3 13.52 -25.88 -2.21
CA PRO A 3 12.48 -25.30 -3.04
C PRO A 3 12.58 -23.77 -3.02
N ASP A 4 12.80 -23.17 -4.20
CA ASP A 4 12.93 -21.73 -4.41
C ASP A 4 11.76 -20.96 -3.77
N CYS A 5 12.07 -20.18 -2.73
CA CYS A 5 11.19 -19.17 -2.18
C CYS A 5 11.20 -17.95 -3.11
N PRO A 6 10.04 -17.40 -3.54
CA PRO A 6 9.99 -16.24 -4.40
C PRO A 6 10.57 -14.98 -3.71
N PRO A 7 11.16 -14.06 -4.48
CA PRO A 7 11.81 -12.87 -3.95
C PRO A 7 10.81 -11.96 -3.25
N CYS A 8 11.18 -11.52 -2.05
CA CYS A 8 10.53 -10.40 -1.39
C CYS A 8 10.86 -9.14 -2.21
N LEU A 9 9.90 -8.65 -3.00
CA LEU A 9 10.00 -7.32 -3.63
C LEU A 9 10.03 -6.27 -2.51
N GLY A 10 11.17 -5.60 -2.33
CA GLY A 10 11.25 -4.36 -1.57
C GLY A 10 12.43 -4.26 -0.61
N GLU A 11 13.41 -3.46 -1.04
CA GLU A 11 14.28 -2.60 -0.22
C GLU A 11 15.41 -3.26 0.60
N VAL A 12 16.52 -3.49 -0.11
CA VAL A 12 17.87 -3.38 0.45
C VAL A 12 18.14 -1.90 0.78
N HIS A 13 17.69 -1.43 1.95
CA HIS A 13 18.25 -0.32 2.75
C HIS A 13 17.26 0.11 3.82
N GLY A 14 17.28 -0.56 4.98
CA GLY A 14 16.39 -0.18 6.07
C GLY A 14 16.45 -1.09 7.28
N ALA A 15 17.63 -1.46 7.75
CA ALA A 15 17.78 -1.98 9.12
C ALA A 15 17.57 -0.83 10.13
N TYR A 16 16.36 -0.30 10.21
CA TYR A 16 15.95 0.71 11.18
C TYR A 16 15.03 0.07 12.21
N VAL A 17 15.63 -0.39 13.33
CA VAL A 17 15.05 -0.52 14.67
C VAL A 17 13.51 -0.74 14.68
N LEU A 18 13.07 -1.94 14.29
CA LEU A 18 11.66 -2.22 13.96
C LEU A 18 10.75 -2.49 15.17
N ARG A 19 11.28 -2.53 16.39
CA ARG A 19 10.47 -2.80 17.60
C ARG A 19 9.67 -1.57 18.07
N THR A 20 10.14 -0.38 17.72
CA THR A 20 9.60 0.92 18.18
C THR A 20 9.56 1.97 17.06
N SER A 21 9.73 1.56 15.80
CA SER A 21 9.74 2.52 14.69
C SER A 21 8.37 3.18 14.58
N THR A 22 8.36 4.52 14.55
CA THR A 22 7.17 5.33 14.28
C THR A 22 6.44 4.85 13.04
N HIS A 23 7.16 4.36 12.04
CA HIS A 23 6.61 3.78 10.82
C HIS A 23 5.73 2.55 11.08
N LEU A 24 6.15 1.62 11.94
CA LEU A 24 5.35 0.42 12.24
C LEU A 24 4.06 0.78 12.98
N GLN A 25 4.16 1.66 13.98
CA GLN A 25 2.98 2.11 14.74
C GLN A 25 2.02 2.92 13.85
N ALA A 26 2.55 3.78 12.99
CA ALA A 26 1.74 4.52 12.02
C ALA A 26 1.06 3.58 11.01
N ALA A 27 1.78 2.56 10.51
CA ALA A 27 1.20 1.56 9.60
C ALA A 27 0.05 0.79 10.26
N ARG A 28 0.19 0.37 11.52
CA ARG A 28 -0.89 -0.29 12.28
C ARG A 28 -2.11 0.61 12.41
N LEU A 29 -1.92 1.87 12.84
CA LEU A 29 -3.02 2.84 12.95
C LEU A 29 -3.69 3.11 11.60
N LEU A 30 -2.92 3.19 10.52
CA LEU A 30 -3.45 3.39 9.17
C LEU A 30 -4.34 2.21 8.75
N VAL A 31 -3.92 0.99 9.07
CA VAL A 31 -4.70 -0.21 8.75
C VAL A 31 -5.97 -0.29 9.59
N ASP A 32 -5.89 -0.02 10.89
CA ASP A 32 -7.06 0.00 11.78
C ASP A 32 -8.05 1.11 11.42
N SER A 33 -7.57 2.30 11.06
CA SER A 33 -8.44 3.39 10.58
C SER A 33 -9.06 3.12 9.21
N LYS A 34 -8.50 2.18 8.43
CA LYS A 34 -9.00 1.82 7.09
C LYS A 34 -9.86 0.53 7.06
N LEU A 35 -10.45 0.13 8.18
CA LEU A 35 -11.43 -0.96 8.17
C LEU A 35 -12.70 -0.56 7.39
N GLN A 36 -13.15 -1.43 6.49
CA GLN A 36 -14.36 -1.25 5.69
C GLN A 36 -15.63 -1.67 6.43
N GLU A 37 -15.50 -2.69 7.28
CA GLU A 37 -16.59 -3.24 8.08
C GLU A 37 -16.15 -3.26 9.55
N ILE A 38 -17.04 -2.85 10.45
CA ILE A 38 -16.81 -2.81 11.90
C ILE A 38 -17.85 -3.73 12.55
N ASP A 39 -17.39 -4.84 13.12
CA ASP A 39 -18.27 -5.83 13.77
C ASP A 39 -18.71 -5.37 15.17
N ASN A 40 -17.80 -4.76 15.92
CA ASN A 40 -18.04 -4.25 17.27
C ASN A 40 -17.42 -2.85 17.39
N MET A 41 -18.29 -1.84 17.55
CA MET A 41 -17.87 -0.44 17.57
C MET A 41 -17.05 -0.09 18.82
N ASP A 42 -17.41 -0.60 19.99
CA ASP A 42 -16.70 -0.26 21.23
C ASP A 42 -15.30 -0.88 21.25
N GLU A 43 -15.21 -2.16 20.89
CA GLU A 43 -13.93 -2.88 20.75
C GLU A 43 -13.02 -2.21 19.69
N TYR A 44 -13.60 -1.72 18.60
CA TYR A 44 -12.88 -0.97 17.58
C TYR A 44 -12.36 0.38 18.10
N CYS A 45 -13.17 1.11 18.86
CA CYS A 45 -12.79 2.40 19.43
C CYS A 45 -11.69 2.25 20.48
N ASP A 46 -11.73 1.20 21.28
CA ASP A 46 -10.68 0.88 22.25
C ASP A 46 -9.36 0.59 21.54
N ASP A 47 -9.39 -0.19 20.46
CA ASP A 47 -8.19 -0.45 19.65
C ASP A 47 -7.64 0.81 19.02
N LEU A 48 -8.51 1.62 18.40
CA LEU A 48 -8.10 2.89 17.81
C LEU A 48 -7.46 3.80 18.86
N THR A 49 -8.01 3.84 20.07
CA THR A 49 -7.46 4.64 21.17
C THR A 49 -6.03 4.20 21.51
N ILE A 50 -5.79 2.89 21.60
CA ILE A 50 -4.46 2.33 21.86
C ILE A 50 -3.52 2.58 20.67
N ALA A 51 -3.96 2.36 19.44
CA ALA A 51 -3.16 2.58 18.24
C ALA A 51 -2.76 4.05 18.08
N VAL A 52 -3.69 4.98 18.32
CA VAL A 52 -3.42 6.44 18.35
C VAL A 52 -2.43 6.76 19.46
N ALA A 53 -2.63 6.23 20.67
CA ALA A 53 -1.72 6.42 21.79
C ALA A 53 -0.29 6.01 21.45
N ASN A 54 -0.12 4.84 20.83
CA ASN A 54 1.19 4.33 20.42
C ASN A 54 1.88 5.24 19.39
N VAL A 55 1.13 5.76 18.41
CA VAL A 55 1.68 6.70 17.42
C VAL A 55 2.11 8.00 18.09
N LEU A 56 1.26 8.58 18.95
CA LEU A 56 1.58 9.83 19.64
C LEU A 56 2.79 9.68 20.57
N ASP A 57 2.87 8.58 21.32
CA ASP A 57 4.00 8.27 22.20
C ASP A 57 5.29 8.10 21.38
N ALA A 58 5.24 7.42 20.23
CA ALA A 58 6.39 7.27 19.34
C ALA A 58 6.86 8.61 18.75
N PHE A 59 5.95 9.48 18.34
CA PHE A 59 6.30 10.84 17.89
C PHE A 59 6.88 11.68 19.03
N ALA A 60 6.32 11.59 20.25
CA ALA A 60 6.82 12.30 21.42
C ALA A 60 8.22 11.82 21.82
N ALA A 61 8.53 10.54 21.63
CA ALA A 61 9.87 10.00 21.86
C ALA A 61 10.92 10.56 20.89
N ILE A 62 10.56 10.80 19.62
CA ILE A 62 11.47 11.35 18.60
C ILE A 62 11.59 12.87 18.72
N ASP A 63 10.47 13.58 18.66
CA ASP A 63 10.41 15.03 18.68
C ASP A 63 9.09 15.50 19.32
N PRO A 64 9.09 15.80 20.62
CA PRO A 64 7.90 16.28 21.34
C PRO A 64 7.31 17.56 20.74
N SER A 65 8.10 18.38 20.03
CA SER A 65 7.61 19.62 19.43
C SER A 65 6.56 19.37 18.35
N LYS A 66 6.59 18.19 17.70
CA LYS A 66 5.60 17.83 16.67
C LYS A 66 4.18 17.80 17.22
N MET A 67 3.99 17.46 18.49
CA MET A 67 2.68 17.48 19.15
C MET A 67 2.04 18.87 19.11
N LEU A 68 2.85 19.93 19.14
CA LEU A 68 2.39 21.32 19.10
C LEU A 68 2.31 21.87 17.67
N LEU A 69 3.27 21.49 16.82
CA LEU A 69 3.42 22.06 15.48
C LEU A 69 2.58 21.38 14.40
N LYS A 70 2.17 20.13 14.61
CA LYS A 70 1.46 19.33 13.61
C LYS A 70 0.04 19.04 14.06
N ILE A 71 -0.90 19.85 13.56
CA ILE A 71 -2.34 19.70 13.83
C ILE A 71 -2.86 18.29 13.55
N LYS A 72 -2.33 17.60 12.53
CA LYS A 72 -2.73 16.23 12.19
C LYS A 72 -2.54 15.25 13.35
N LEU A 73 -1.52 15.44 14.20
CA LEU A 73 -1.31 14.59 15.38
C LEU A 73 -2.38 14.84 16.45
N HIS A 74 -2.82 16.07 16.63
CA HIS A 74 -3.97 16.38 17.49
C HIS A 74 -5.25 15.75 16.94
N LEU A 75 -5.47 15.82 15.62
CA LEU A 75 -6.65 15.24 14.97
C LEU A 75 -6.75 13.72 15.18
N LEU A 76 -5.63 13.01 15.28
CA LEU A 76 -5.63 11.57 15.57
C LEU A 76 -6.40 11.21 16.86
N ARG A 77 -6.43 12.10 17.85
CA ARG A 77 -7.14 11.85 19.12
C ARG A 77 -8.67 11.81 18.96
N HIS A 78 -9.19 12.39 17.88
CA HIS A 78 -10.62 12.42 17.60
C HIS A 78 -11.10 11.20 16.82
N LEU A 79 -10.19 10.37 16.27
CA LEU A 79 -10.53 9.18 15.46
C LEU A 79 -11.57 8.26 16.10
N PRO A 80 -11.47 7.87 17.39
CA PRO A 80 -12.49 7.02 18.01
C PRO A 80 -13.88 7.67 18.03
N SER A 81 -13.95 8.96 18.35
CA SER A 81 -15.21 9.73 18.34
C SER A 81 -15.77 9.88 16.93
N ASP A 82 -14.90 10.13 15.95
CA ASP A 82 -15.28 10.24 14.54
C ASP A 82 -15.78 8.89 14.01
N ALA A 83 -15.11 7.78 14.35
CA ALA A 83 -15.53 6.42 13.99
C ALA A 83 -16.90 6.08 14.58
N ARG A 84 -17.18 6.46 15.84
CA ARG A 84 -18.52 6.29 16.44
C ARG A 84 -19.59 7.07 15.69
N ARG A 85 -19.26 8.28 15.23
CA ARG A 85 -20.22 9.18 14.59
C ARG A 85 -20.48 8.84 13.13
N PHE A 86 -19.44 8.49 12.38
CA PHE A 86 -19.49 8.33 10.93
C PHE A 86 -19.39 6.86 10.48
N GLY A 87 -19.08 5.93 11.39
CA GLY A 87 -18.81 4.55 11.06
C GLY A 87 -17.40 4.35 10.48
N PRO A 88 -17.22 3.40 9.54
CA PRO A 88 -15.95 3.17 8.86
C PRO A 88 -15.35 4.44 8.24
N LEU A 89 -14.20 4.88 8.74
CA LEU A 89 -13.58 6.15 8.32
C LEU A 89 -13.12 6.15 6.86
N VAL A 90 -12.90 4.98 6.25
CA VAL A 90 -12.60 4.83 4.81
C VAL A 90 -13.64 5.54 3.94
N GLY A 91 -14.92 5.46 4.31
CA GLY A 91 -16.00 6.05 3.54
C GLY A 91 -15.99 7.59 3.53
N VAL A 92 -15.27 8.21 4.46
CA VAL A 92 -15.21 9.67 4.64
C VAL A 92 -13.91 10.26 4.03
N VAL A 93 -13.00 9.42 3.55
CA VAL A 93 -11.71 9.86 2.98
C VAL A 93 -11.94 10.57 1.64
N THR A 94 -11.32 11.73 1.47
CA THR A 94 -11.47 12.58 0.28
C THR A 94 -10.68 12.12 -0.95
N GLU A 95 -9.95 11.01 -0.88
CA GLU A 95 -9.08 10.47 -1.94
C GLU A 95 -9.86 10.18 -3.23
N LEU A 96 -11.14 9.81 -3.12
CA LEU A 96 -12.03 9.63 -4.27
C LEU A 96 -12.15 10.90 -5.12
N PHE A 97 -12.12 12.09 -4.50
CA PHE A 97 -12.21 13.36 -5.21
C PHE A 97 -10.91 13.72 -5.92
N GLU A 98 -9.74 13.26 -5.44
CA GLU A 98 -8.46 13.51 -6.13
C GLU A 98 -8.32 12.67 -7.39
N SER A 99 -8.86 11.45 -7.40
CA SER A 99 -8.91 10.62 -8.62
C SER A 99 -9.69 11.30 -9.75
N PHE A 100 -10.68 12.13 -9.40
CA PHE A 100 -11.48 12.90 -10.35
C PHE A 100 -10.66 13.97 -11.08
N ASN A 101 -9.53 14.43 -10.52
CA ASN A 101 -8.62 15.34 -11.24
C ASN A 101 -8.05 14.71 -12.52
N ALA A 102 -7.94 13.38 -12.60
CA ALA A 102 -7.55 12.70 -13.83
C ALA A 102 -8.68 12.77 -14.88
N VAL A 103 -9.92 12.55 -14.46
CA VAL A 103 -11.11 12.66 -15.32
C VAL A 103 -11.28 14.09 -15.84
N PHE A 104 -11.15 15.08 -14.95
CA PHE A 104 -11.20 16.50 -15.30
C PHE A 104 -10.10 16.87 -16.31
N ARG A 105 -8.86 16.42 -16.09
CA ARG A 105 -7.75 16.64 -17.03
C ARG A 105 -8.01 15.97 -18.38
N ALA A 106 -8.55 14.75 -18.40
CA ALA A 106 -8.90 14.07 -19.64
C ALA A 106 -9.98 14.83 -20.43
N ALA A 107 -11.02 15.32 -19.74
CA ALA A 107 -12.06 16.13 -20.35
C ALA A 107 -11.51 17.45 -20.94
N SER A 108 -10.55 18.06 -20.27
CA SER A 108 -9.86 19.24 -20.78
C SER A 108 -9.02 18.92 -22.01
N ILE A 109 -8.14 17.91 -21.95
CA ILE A 109 -7.22 17.53 -23.04
C ILE A 109 -7.98 17.19 -24.33
N LEU A 110 -9.08 16.45 -24.20
CA LEU A 110 -9.91 15.98 -25.32
C LEU A 110 -10.93 17.01 -25.82
N SER A 111 -11.00 18.19 -25.21
CA SER A 111 -11.85 19.28 -25.69
C SER A 111 -11.25 19.97 -26.92
N ASN A 112 -12.06 20.79 -27.61
CA ASN A 112 -11.57 21.62 -28.72
C ASN A 112 -10.83 22.89 -28.24
N HIS A 113 -10.70 23.09 -26.92
CA HIS A 113 -10.06 24.20 -26.23
C HIS A 113 -10.60 25.60 -26.53
N ARG A 114 -11.75 25.73 -27.21
CA ARG A 114 -12.37 27.04 -27.53
C ARG A 114 -13.21 27.57 -26.37
N ALA A 115 -13.83 26.68 -25.61
CA ALA A 115 -14.56 27.01 -24.38
C ALA A 115 -14.36 25.88 -23.33
N PRO A 116 -13.15 25.75 -22.77
CA PRO A 116 -12.78 24.60 -21.93
C PRO A 116 -13.76 24.34 -20.79
N SER A 117 -14.26 25.39 -20.12
CA SER A 117 -15.21 25.26 -19.01
C SER A 117 -16.55 24.67 -19.44
N ARG A 118 -17.08 25.11 -20.58
CA ARG A 118 -18.35 24.61 -21.14
C ARG A 118 -18.21 23.16 -21.60
N ASP A 119 -17.12 22.85 -22.30
CA ASP A 119 -16.89 21.51 -22.85
C ASP A 119 -16.69 20.48 -21.72
N ILE A 120 -15.92 20.83 -20.69
CA ILE A 120 -15.76 19.99 -19.49
C ILE A 120 -17.11 19.82 -18.78
N ALA A 121 -17.89 20.88 -18.59
CA ALA A 121 -19.19 20.80 -17.92
C ALA A 121 -20.16 19.87 -18.68
N LEU A 122 -20.21 19.96 -20.01
CA LEU A 122 -21.04 19.08 -20.84
C LEU A 122 -20.57 17.63 -20.77
N GLN A 123 -19.26 17.39 -20.86
CA GLN A 123 -18.70 16.04 -20.81
C GLN A 123 -18.90 15.39 -19.43
N LEU A 124 -18.76 16.15 -18.34
CA LEU A 124 -19.06 15.66 -17.00
C LEU A 124 -20.56 15.41 -16.81
N ALA A 125 -21.44 16.25 -17.35
CA ALA A 125 -22.89 16.03 -17.34
C ALA A 125 -23.27 14.78 -18.13
N ASP A 126 -22.61 14.51 -19.26
CA ASP A 126 -22.82 13.30 -20.05
C ASP A 126 -22.31 12.05 -19.34
N GLN A 127 -21.15 12.13 -18.68
CA GLN A 127 -20.61 11.04 -17.85
C GLN A 127 -21.53 10.72 -16.67
N GLU A 128 -21.99 11.72 -15.92
CA GLU A 128 -22.91 11.52 -14.80
C GLU A 128 -24.30 11.08 -15.28
N GLY A 129 -24.79 11.64 -16.38
CA GLY A 129 -26.03 11.19 -17.02
C GLY A 129 -25.93 9.73 -17.47
N THR A 130 -24.78 9.31 -18.00
CA THR A 130 -24.52 7.91 -18.34
C THR A 130 -24.49 7.06 -17.09
N ARG A 131 -23.76 7.47 -16.05
CA ARG A 131 -23.71 6.78 -14.75
C ARG A 131 -25.11 6.59 -14.14
N LEU A 132 -25.96 7.61 -14.15
CA LEU A 132 -27.32 7.54 -13.62
C LEU A 132 -28.23 6.64 -14.45
N ARG A 133 -28.10 6.65 -15.78
CA ARG A 133 -28.86 5.75 -16.68
C ARG A 133 -28.41 4.30 -16.55
N THR A 134 -27.14 4.06 -16.22
CA THR A 134 -26.49 2.74 -16.22
C THR A 134 -26.51 2.07 -14.85
N LEU A 135 -26.22 2.82 -13.78
CA LEU A 135 -26.15 2.35 -12.39
C LEU A 135 -27.36 2.75 -11.53
N GLY A 136 -28.14 3.75 -11.96
CA GLY A 136 -29.35 4.14 -11.25
C GLY A 136 -30.50 3.16 -11.51
N ASN A 137 -31.33 2.93 -10.50
CA ASN A 137 -32.58 2.17 -10.57
C ASN A 137 -33.57 2.61 -11.68
N ILE A 138 -33.27 3.67 -12.46
CA ILE A 138 -34.12 4.19 -13.53
C ILE A 138 -34.22 3.20 -14.71
N SER A 139 -33.16 2.44 -15.01
CA SER A 139 -33.17 1.46 -16.12
C SER A 139 -34.08 0.26 -15.86
N ASN A 140 -34.21 -0.16 -14.60
CA ASN A 140 -35.03 -1.31 -14.21
C ASN A 140 -36.42 -0.93 -13.66
N ALA A 141 -36.58 0.26 -13.05
CA ALA A 141 -37.83 0.64 -12.40
C ALA A 141 -38.73 1.59 -13.22
N ASN A 142 -38.23 2.21 -14.30
CA ASN A 142 -39.04 3.11 -15.13
C ASN A 142 -39.34 2.51 -16.52
N PRO A 143 -40.57 1.99 -16.75
CA PRO A 143 -40.96 1.35 -18.01
C PRO A 143 -40.80 2.28 -19.22
N ILE A 144 -41.01 3.59 -19.02
CA ILE A 144 -40.96 4.60 -20.08
C ILE A 144 -39.54 4.72 -20.65
N PHE A 145 -38.52 4.67 -19.79
CA PHE A 145 -37.14 4.73 -20.24
C PHE A 145 -36.70 3.41 -20.90
N ARG A 146 -37.05 2.26 -20.31
CA ARG A 146 -36.71 0.93 -20.86
C ARG A 146 -37.26 0.73 -22.28
N ASP A 147 -38.48 1.17 -22.51
CA ASP A 147 -39.17 0.99 -23.79
C ASP A 147 -38.86 2.12 -24.79
N SER A 148 -38.17 3.18 -24.36
CA SER A 148 -37.67 4.24 -25.25
C SER A 148 -36.56 3.74 -26.19
N LEU A 149 -36.38 4.44 -27.31
CA LEU A 149 -35.31 4.14 -28.27
C LEU A 149 -33.92 4.19 -27.61
N GLY A 150 -33.72 5.13 -26.68
CA GLY A 150 -32.47 5.29 -25.93
C GLY A 150 -32.22 4.18 -24.92
N GLY A 151 -33.25 3.71 -24.22
CA GLY A 151 -33.16 2.56 -23.32
C GLY A 151 -32.86 1.26 -24.06
N ARG A 152 -33.55 1.01 -25.18
CA ARG A 152 -33.28 -0.16 -26.04
C ARG A 152 -31.88 -0.12 -26.64
N TYR A 153 -31.43 1.03 -27.15
CA TYR A 153 -30.08 1.19 -27.70
C TYR A 153 -29.01 0.94 -26.64
N MET A 154 -29.20 1.43 -25.42
CA MET A 154 -28.29 1.19 -24.30
C MET A 154 -28.25 -0.30 -23.90
N MET A 155 -29.40 -0.98 -23.83
CA MET A 155 -29.46 -2.42 -23.55
C MET A 155 -28.81 -3.26 -24.66
N THR A 156 -28.98 -2.86 -25.93
CA THR A 156 -28.28 -3.50 -27.05
C THR A 156 -26.77 -3.23 -26.98
N LEU A 157 -26.32 -2.02 -26.62
CA LEU A 157 -24.91 -1.73 -26.41
C LEU A 157 -24.29 -2.57 -25.28
N TYR A 158 -25.02 -2.81 -24.19
CA TYR A 158 -24.60 -3.75 -23.14
C TYR A 158 -24.44 -5.19 -23.66
N GLN A 159 -25.34 -5.65 -24.53
CA GLN A 159 -25.31 -7.00 -25.08
C GLN A 159 -24.24 -7.19 -26.17
N VAL A 160 -23.94 -6.14 -26.94
CA VAL A 160 -23.09 -6.22 -28.13
C VAL A 160 -21.66 -5.76 -27.87
N HIS A 161 -21.46 -4.80 -26.96
CA HIS A 161 -20.15 -4.20 -26.72
C HIS A 161 -19.58 -4.66 -25.37
N SER A 162 -18.73 -5.69 -25.43
CA SER A 162 -17.98 -6.19 -24.26
C SER A 162 -17.25 -5.07 -23.50
N PHE A 163 -16.80 -4.02 -24.20
CA PHE A 163 -16.18 -2.82 -23.59
C PHE A 163 -17.13 -2.02 -22.68
N PHE A 164 -18.42 -1.89 -23.02
CA PHE A 164 -19.39 -1.20 -22.16
C PHE A 164 -19.75 -2.04 -20.93
N CYS A 165 -19.79 -3.37 -21.06
CA CYS A 165 -19.78 -4.26 -19.90
C CYS A 165 -18.51 -4.07 -19.06
N ILE A 166 -17.31 -4.04 -19.67
CA ILE A 166 -16.03 -3.86 -18.96
C ILE A 166 -15.97 -2.57 -18.13
N VAL A 167 -16.49 -1.46 -18.67
CA VAL A 167 -16.38 -0.13 -18.06
C VAL A 167 -17.54 0.20 -17.10
N LEU A 168 -18.76 -0.26 -17.36
CA LEU A 168 -19.95 0.08 -16.55
C LEU A 168 -20.36 -1.01 -15.56
N THR A 169 -20.17 -2.27 -15.95
CA THR A 169 -20.29 -3.42 -15.06
C THR A 169 -18.90 -3.95 -14.87
N ASP A 170 -18.03 -3.16 -14.19
CA ASP A 170 -16.63 -3.48 -13.86
C ASP A 170 -16.40 -4.97 -14.12
N THR A 171 -15.70 -5.40 -15.16
CA THR A 171 -15.60 -6.85 -15.42
C THR A 171 -14.84 -7.61 -14.33
N LYS A 172 -14.43 -6.96 -13.23
CA LYS A 172 -14.21 -7.63 -11.94
C LYS A 172 -15.51 -8.13 -11.27
N LEU A 173 -16.61 -7.38 -11.40
CA LEU A 173 -18.00 -7.74 -11.10
C LEU A 173 -18.65 -8.68 -12.13
N ALA A 174 -18.02 -8.97 -13.28
CA ALA A 174 -18.36 -10.17 -14.06
C ALA A 174 -18.00 -11.38 -13.21
N ALA A 175 -18.89 -11.69 -12.28
CA ALA A 175 -18.82 -12.65 -11.20
C ALA A 175 -17.51 -13.45 -11.23
N PHE A 176 -16.50 -13.00 -10.48
CA PHE A 176 -15.51 -13.90 -9.94
C PHE A 176 -16.28 -14.98 -9.18
N LYS A 177 -16.75 -16.01 -9.90
CA LYS A 177 -17.46 -17.12 -9.31
C LYS A 177 -16.46 -17.74 -8.38
N THR A 178 -16.73 -17.67 -7.08
CA THR A 178 -15.90 -18.25 -6.05
C THR A 178 -15.48 -19.66 -6.48
N GLY A 179 -14.17 -19.92 -6.45
CA GLY A 179 -13.61 -21.17 -6.92
C GLY A 179 -13.23 -21.20 -8.41
N HIS A 180 -13.34 -20.09 -9.16
CA HIS A 180 -12.87 -20.03 -10.55
C HIS A 180 -11.36 -20.28 -10.61
N VAL A 181 -10.90 -21.05 -11.59
CA VAL A 181 -9.48 -21.40 -11.77
C VAL A 181 -9.00 -20.98 -13.15
N LYS A 182 -7.79 -20.44 -13.22
CA LYS A 182 -7.12 -20.17 -14.49
C LYS A 182 -6.06 -21.23 -14.74
N LEU A 183 -6.16 -21.91 -15.87
CA LEU A 183 -5.18 -22.91 -16.28
C LEU A 183 -3.79 -22.28 -16.47
N ALA A 184 -2.72 -23.05 -16.23
CA ALA A 184 -1.36 -22.61 -16.46
C ALA A 184 -1.16 -22.15 -17.92
N PRO A 185 -0.39 -21.10 -18.21
CA PRO A 185 -0.12 -20.69 -19.58
C PRO A 185 0.63 -21.79 -20.33
N LEU A 186 0.26 -22.01 -21.59
CA LEU A 186 1.05 -22.84 -22.48
C LEU A 186 2.38 -22.15 -22.79
N PRO A 187 3.48 -22.89 -23.02
CA PRO A 187 4.73 -22.30 -23.44
C PRO A 187 4.56 -21.52 -24.75
N LYS A 188 5.39 -20.49 -24.95
CA LYS A 188 5.35 -19.68 -26.18
C LYS A 188 5.54 -20.61 -27.38
N ARG A 189 4.71 -20.41 -28.41
CA ARG A 189 4.84 -21.17 -29.66
C ARG A 189 6.16 -20.80 -30.33
N GLU A 190 7.01 -21.78 -30.54
CA GLU A 190 8.19 -21.61 -31.37
C GLU A 190 7.80 -21.61 -32.86
N PRO A 191 8.38 -20.72 -33.68
CA PRO A 191 8.16 -20.72 -35.12
C PRO A 191 8.46 -22.10 -35.72
N GLY A 192 7.57 -22.62 -36.57
CA GLY A 192 7.73 -23.93 -37.23
C GLY A 192 7.33 -25.15 -36.40
N LYS A 193 7.08 -25.02 -35.09
CA LYS A 193 6.56 -26.13 -34.26
C LYS A 193 5.03 -26.11 -34.15
N PRO A 194 4.40 -27.30 -33.97
CA PRO A 194 2.98 -27.38 -33.67
C PRO A 194 2.68 -26.64 -32.36
N ARG A 195 1.42 -26.21 -32.21
CA ARG A 195 0.99 -25.52 -30.99
C ARG A 195 1.16 -26.49 -29.80
N PRO A 196 1.84 -26.07 -28.71
CA PRO A 196 1.98 -26.93 -27.53
C PRO A 196 0.59 -27.28 -27.00
N GLN A 197 0.39 -28.57 -26.73
CA GLN A 197 -0.83 -29.07 -26.11
C GLN A 197 -0.66 -29.13 -24.59
N ARG A 198 -1.78 -29.12 -23.87
CA ARG A 198 -1.76 -29.26 -22.42
C ARG A 198 -1.56 -30.72 -22.08
N GLU A 199 -0.54 -31.02 -21.29
CA GLU A 199 -0.31 -32.35 -20.74
C GLU A 199 -1.29 -32.57 -19.58
N ALA A 200 -2.15 -33.58 -19.72
CA ALA A 200 -3.02 -34.01 -18.66
C ALA A 200 -2.27 -35.01 -17.75
N MET A 201 -2.50 -34.92 -16.45
CA MET A 201 -1.75 -35.67 -15.44
C MET A 201 -2.68 -36.59 -14.65
N ILE A 202 -2.11 -37.68 -14.17
CA ILE A 202 -2.76 -38.57 -13.20
C ILE A 202 -2.61 -37.94 -11.82
N LEU A 203 -3.67 -37.96 -11.01
CA LEU A 203 -3.66 -37.32 -9.70
C LEU A 203 -2.55 -37.86 -8.77
N ALA A 204 -2.26 -39.15 -8.85
CA ALA A 204 -1.19 -39.83 -8.11
C ALA A 204 0.24 -39.32 -8.44
N GLN A 205 0.43 -38.68 -9.59
CA GLN A 205 1.73 -38.12 -10.00
C GLN A 205 1.91 -36.66 -9.56
N THR A 206 0.90 -36.07 -8.90
CA THR A 206 0.89 -34.67 -8.45
C THR A 206 1.22 -34.56 -6.97
N CYS A 207 1.40 -33.34 -6.45
CA CYS A 207 1.61 -33.12 -5.02
C CYS A 207 0.38 -33.55 -4.19
N ALA A 208 -0.79 -33.71 -4.82
CA ALA A 208 -2.00 -34.20 -4.16
C ALA A 208 -1.82 -35.60 -3.56
N ALA A 209 -0.93 -36.44 -4.13
CA ALA A 209 -0.64 -37.78 -3.62
C ALA A 209 -0.03 -37.78 -2.20
N GLN A 210 0.57 -36.66 -1.79
CA GLN A 210 1.18 -36.48 -0.47
C GLN A 210 0.19 -35.93 0.56
N CYS A 211 -1.05 -35.63 0.14
CA CYS A 211 -2.05 -35.07 1.04
C CYS A 211 -2.57 -36.11 2.03
N ILE A 212 -2.77 -35.69 3.28
CA ILE A 212 -3.32 -36.56 4.33
C ILE A 212 -4.70 -37.12 3.94
N ASN A 213 -5.50 -36.30 3.26
CA ASN A 213 -6.84 -36.66 2.80
C ASN A 213 -6.87 -37.14 1.35
N TYR A 214 -5.77 -37.71 0.84
CA TYR A 214 -5.69 -38.19 -0.53
C TYR A 214 -6.77 -39.24 -0.85
N SER A 215 -7.01 -40.18 0.07
CA SER A 215 -8.04 -41.22 -0.08
C SER A 215 -9.46 -40.66 -0.19
N GLU A 216 -9.75 -39.51 0.44
CA GLU A 216 -11.06 -38.85 0.37
C GLU A 216 -11.30 -38.14 -0.97
N ILE A 217 -10.21 -37.77 -1.65
CA ILE A 217 -10.24 -37.02 -2.91
C ILE A 217 -10.18 -37.97 -4.10
N LEU A 218 -9.51 -39.12 -3.95
CA LEU A 218 -9.36 -40.13 -4.97
C LEU A 218 -10.71 -40.66 -5.43
N ARG A 219 -11.04 -40.50 -6.72
CA ARG A 219 -12.15 -41.18 -7.39
C ARG A 219 -11.62 -42.19 -8.39
N ASP A 220 -12.42 -43.18 -8.74
CA ASP A 220 -12.07 -44.19 -9.76
C ASP A 220 -11.67 -43.55 -11.11
N SER A 221 -12.26 -42.41 -11.45
CA SER A 221 -11.92 -41.60 -12.64
C SER A 221 -10.52 -40.98 -12.60
N ASP A 222 -9.93 -40.78 -11.42
CA ASP A 222 -8.67 -40.04 -11.24
C ASP A 222 -7.41 -40.90 -11.49
N SER A 223 -7.61 -42.15 -11.89
CA SER A 223 -6.58 -43.07 -12.40
C SER A 223 -6.19 -42.75 -13.85
N LYS A 224 -6.96 -41.90 -14.54
CA LYS A 224 -6.69 -41.42 -15.90
C LYS A 224 -6.04 -40.03 -15.88
N PRO A 225 -5.28 -39.67 -16.92
CA PRO A 225 -4.71 -38.34 -17.05
C PRO A 225 -5.80 -37.32 -17.41
N ASP A 226 -6.52 -36.83 -16.40
CA ASP A 226 -7.64 -35.88 -16.55
C ASP A 226 -7.39 -34.54 -15.85
N TRP A 227 -6.25 -34.37 -15.17
CA TRP A 227 -5.96 -33.19 -14.35
C TRP A 227 -4.96 -32.24 -15.03
N PHE A 228 -5.28 -30.95 -15.01
CA PHE A 228 -4.43 -29.88 -15.51
C PHE A 228 -3.95 -28.97 -14.37
N LYS A 229 -2.70 -28.49 -14.46
CA LYS A 229 -2.18 -27.46 -13.55
C LYS A 229 -2.81 -26.10 -13.83
N CYS A 230 -3.15 -25.41 -12.76
CA CYS A 230 -3.66 -24.04 -12.79
C CYS A 230 -2.60 -23.04 -12.31
N LYS A 231 -2.67 -21.82 -12.82
CA LYS A 231 -1.83 -20.69 -12.44
C LYS A 231 -2.35 -20.01 -11.17
N ASP A 232 -3.65 -19.72 -11.15
CA ASP A 232 -4.32 -19.01 -10.08
C ASP A 232 -5.75 -19.51 -9.88
N LEU A 233 -6.27 -19.26 -8.69
CA LEU A 233 -7.67 -19.49 -8.32
C LEU A 233 -8.30 -18.21 -7.79
N THR A 234 -9.62 -18.12 -7.75
CA THR A 234 -10.35 -17.03 -7.10
C THR A 234 -10.93 -17.47 -5.76
N ALA A 235 -10.48 -16.83 -4.68
CA ALA A 235 -10.94 -17.05 -3.32
C ALA A 235 -12.38 -16.52 -3.09
N VAL A 236 -12.97 -16.84 -1.93
CA VAL A 236 -14.29 -16.33 -1.51
C VAL A 236 -14.30 -14.81 -1.40
N SER A 237 -13.20 -14.19 -0.96
CA SER A 237 -13.02 -12.73 -0.95
C SER A 237 -13.03 -12.10 -2.35
N GLY A 238 -12.93 -12.90 -3.42
CA GLY A 238 -12.79 -12.43 -4.80
C GLY A 238 -11.34 -12.29 -5.26
N ASP A 239 -10.36 -12.56 -4.39
CA ASP A 239 -8.95 -12.39 -4.74
C ASP A 239 -8.44 -13.50 -5.66
N ALA A 240 -7.64 -13.09 -6.64
CA ALA A 240 -6.84 -14.02 -7.42
C ALA A 240 -5.64 -14.50 -6.58
N CYS A 241 -5.65 -15.76 -6.20
CA CYS A 241 -4.61 -16.45 -5.44
C CYS A 241 -3.75 -17.29 -6.40
N PRO A 242 -2.59 -16.80 -6.86
CA PRO A 242 -1.65 -17.62 -7.62
C PRO A 242 -1.04 -18.72 -6.75
N VAL A 243 -0.51 -19.77 -7.40
CA VAL A 243 0.31 -20.77 -6.74
C VAL A 243 1.43 -20.08 -5.94
N ARG A 244 1.76 -20.61 -4.75
CA ARG A 244 2.66 -20.05 -3.72
C ARG A 244 2.09 -18.93 -2.84
N SER A 245 0.85 -18.50 -3.04
CA SER A 245 0.20 -17.52 -2.15
C SER A 245 -0.15 -18.12 -0.80
N TRP A 246 -0.15 -17.27 0.23
CA TRP A 246 -0.65 -17.61 1.56
C TRP A 246 -2.16 -17.40 1.62
N VAL A 247 -2.88 -18.39 2.15
CA VAL A 247 -4.35 -18.39 2.15
C VAL A 247 -4.92 -18.94 3.45
N PHE A 248 -6.03 -18.34 3.88
CA PHE A 248 -6.92 -18.97 4.85
C PHE A 248 -7.96 -19.82 4.10
N PHE A 249 -8.29 -20.97 4.65
CA PHE A 249 -9.22 -21.91 4.05
C PHE A 249 -10.09 -22.59 5.11
N ARG A 250 -11.27 -23.04 4.70
CA ARG A 250 -12.16 -23.85 5.53
C ARG A 250 -11.74 -25.30 5.47
N SER A 251 -11.47 -25.90 6.64
CA SER A 251 -11.15 -27.33 6.77
C SER A 251 -12.43 -28.18 6.73
N THR A 252 -12.26 -29.50 6.63
CA THR A 252 -13.37 -30.48 6.63
C THR A 252 -14.26 -30.41 7.88
N ASN A 253 -13.70 -29.94 8.99
CA ASN A 253 -14.40 -29.78 10.27
C ASN A 253 -15.05 -28.39 10.42
N ASP A 254 -15.18 -27.64 9.33
CA ASP A 254 -15.62 -26.23 9.28
C ASP A 254 -14.74 -25.24 10.07
N SER A 255 -13.62 -25.72 10.63
CA SER A 255 -12.60 -24.88 11.26
C SER A 255 -11.79 -24.13 10.22
N VAL A 256 -11.48 -22.87 10.50
CA VAL A 256 -10.60 -22.04 9.66
C VAL A 256 -9.14 -22.43 9.92
N ALA A 257 -8.42 -22.79 8.86
CA ALA A 257 -7.01 -23.12 8.88
C ALA A 257 -6.23 -22.23 7.89
N THR A 258 -4.91 -22.26 7.99
CA THR A 258 -4.03 -21.42 7.19
C THR A 258 -2.88 -22.22 6.59
N GLY A 259 -2.37 -21.76 5.46
CA GLY A 259 -1.27 -22.42 4.78
C GLY A 259 -0.86 -21.74 3.49
N ARG A 260 0.02 -22.40 2.76
CA ARG A 260 0.58 -21.91 1.51
C ARG A 260 0.14 -22.80 0.34
N LEU A 261 -0.36 -22.19 -0.73
CA LEU A 261 -0.72 -22.91 -1.95
C LEU A 261 0.52 -23.50 -2.61
N VAL A 262 0.52 -24.82 -2.80
CA VAL A 262 1.63 -25.57 -3.44
C VAL A 262 1.29 -25.85 -4.89
N GLU A 263 0.06 -26.29 -5.14
CA GLU A 263 -0.41 -26.69 -6.46
C GLU A 263 -1.92 -26.47 -6.56
N ILE A 264 -2.41 -26.15 -7.77
CA ILE A 264 -3.84 -26.00 -8.07
C ILE A 264 -4.13 -26.89 -9.27
N LEU A 265 -5.15 -27.74 -9.15
CA LEU A 265 -5.49 -28.75 -10.15
C LEU A 265 -6.96 -28.63 -10.55
N SER A 266 -7.22 -28.67 -11.85
CA SER A 266 -8.56 -28.66 -12.43
C SER A 266 -8.75 -29.86 -13.35
N PRO A 267 -9.92 -30.51 -13.33
CA PRO A 267 -10.23 -31.56 -14.29
C PRO A 267 -10.46 -30.99 -15.70
N ALA A 268 -10.28 -31.84 -16.71
CA ALA A 268 -10.38 -31.49 -18.13
C ALA A 268 -11.78 -31.07 -18.60
N GLU A 269 -12.84 -31.64 -18.00
CA GLU A 269 -14.22 -31.51 -18.49
C GLU A 269 -14.93 -30.22 -18.02
N GLU A 270 -14.45 -29.57 -16.96
CA GLU A 270 -15.07 -28.34 -16.43
C GLU A 270 -14.02 -27.35 -15.93
N LEU A 271 -13.85 -26.22 -16.63
CA LEU A 271 -13.16 -25.04 -16.07
C LEU A 271 -13.98 -24.37 -14.94
N ALA A 272 -15.21 -24.83 -14.71
CA ALA A 272 -16.14 -24.32 -13.71
C ALA A 272 -16.07 -25.10 -12.38
N SER A 273 -14.98 -24.91 -11.63
CA SER A 273 -14.91 -24.82 -10.14
C SER A 273 -15.47 -25.93 -9.22
N SER A 274 -16.31 -26.87 -9.67
CA SER A 274 -17.00 -27.81 -8.77
C SER A 274 -16.06 -28.87 -8.22
N ARG A 275 -15.12 -29.33 -9.07
CA ARG A 275 -14.21 -30.45 -8.82
C ARG A 275 -12.73 -30.04 -8.81
N ALA A 276 -12.43 -28.76 -9.02
CA ALA A 276 -11.07 -28.25 -8.87
C ALA A 276 -10.61 -28.34 -7.41
N ILE A 277 -9.34 -28.66 -7.22
CA ILE A 277 -8.70 -28.81 -5.91
C ILE A 277 -7.44 -27.93 -5.80
N ALA A 278 -7.16 -27.48 -4.59
CA ALA A 278 -5.93 -26.78 -4.23
C ALA A 278 -5.17 -27.61 -3.18
N VAL A 279 -3.89 -27.86 -3.43
CA VAL A 279 -2.95 -28.51 -2.50
C VAL A 279 -2.29 -27.43 -1.66
N ILE A 280 -2.42 -27.54 -0.34
CA ILE A 280 -1.96 -26.55 0.63
C ILE A 280 -0.93 -27.19 1.57
N ASP A 281 0.23 -26.55 1.72
CA ASP A 281 1.17 -26.80 2.82
C ASP A 281 0.63 -26.10 4.07
N CYS A 282 0.21 -26.86 5.07
CA CYS A 282 -0.51 -26.36 6.24
C CYS A 282 0.45 -25.81 7.29
N PHE A 283 0.07 -24.68 7.88
CA PHE A 283 0.80 -24.03 8.98
C PHE A 283 -0.14 -23.79 10.16
N GLU A 284 0.44 -23.76 11.36
CA GLU A 284 -0.26 -23.41 12.59
C GLU A 284 0.09 -21.99 13.02
N VAL A 285 -0.89 -21.26 13.53
CA VAL A 285 -0.66 -19.95 14.13
C VAL A 285 -0.16 -20.15 15.56
N ALA A 286 1.04 -19.67 15.86
CA ALA A 286 1.61 -19.74 17.18
C ALA A 286 0.77 -18.95 18.20
N ALA A 287 0.73 -19.43 19.44
CA ALA A 287 -0.03 -18.77 20.52
C ALA A 287 0.54 -17.40 20.91
N ALA A 288 1.84 -17.19 20.69
CA ALA A 288 2.56 -15.96 21.00
C ALA A 288 2.90 -15.15 19.74
N LYS A 289 2.95 -13.83 19.89
CA LYS A 289 3.39 -12.90 18.86
C LYS A 289 4.92 -12.93 18.69
N HIS A 290 5.41 -12.54 17.52
CA HIS A 290 6.83 -12.35 17.26
C HIS A 290 7.42 -11.29 18.21
N ALA A 291 8.59 -11.54 18.79
CA ALA A 291 9.17 -10.67 19.82
C ALA A 291 9.48 -9.25 19.31
N ILE A 292 9.87 -9.10 18.05
CA ILE A 292 10.27 -7.81 17.46
C ILE A 292 9.09 -7.11 16.79
N PHE A 293 8.30 -7.86 16.02
CA PHE A 293 7.26 -7.29 15.17
C PHE A 293 5.89 -7.27 15.83
N GLU A 294 5.74 -7.97 16.96
CA GLU A 294 4.49 -8.17 17.70
C GLU A 294 3.32 -8.59 16.80
N MET A 295 3.63 -9.42 15.81
CA MET A 295 2.72 -9.95 14.83
C MET A 295 2.55 -11.47 15.01
N PRO A 296 1.42 -12.06 14.59
CA PRO A 296 1.21 -13.50 14.64
C PRO A 296 2.28 -14.26 13.85
N VAL A 297 2.74 -15.38 14.39
CA VAL A 297 3.77 -16.23 13.77
C VAL A 297 3.13 -17.51 13.25
N LEU A 298 3.54 -17.93 12.06
CA LEU A 298 3.22 -19.22 11.46
C LEU A 298 4.38 -20.17 11.70
N ILE A 299 4.04 -21.33 12.26
CA ILE A 299 4.96 -22.42 12.54
C ILE A 299 4.50 -23.67 11.80
N ARG A 300 5.46 -24.54 11.46
CA ARG A 300 5.14 -25.86 10.92
C ARG A 300 4.53 -26.72 12.02
N PRO A 301 3.53 -27.57 11.71
CA PRO A 301 3.02 -28.55 12.65
C PRO A 301 4.13 -29.47 13.17
N HIS A 302 3.99 -29.96 14.40
CA HIS A 302 4.96 -30.86 15.04
C HIS A 302 5.18 -32.17 14.25
N ALA A 303 4.19 -32.59 13.49
CA ALA A 303 4.26 -33.77 12.61
C ALA A 303 5.08 -33.53 11.32
N GLY A 304 5.67 -32.35 11.15
CA GLY A 304 6.45 -31.98 9.97
C GLY A 304 5.61 -31.32 8.88
N GLN A 305 6.05 -31.45 7.63
CA GLN A 305 5.36 -30.86 6.48
C GLN A 305 4.05 -31.59 6.22
N LEU A 306 2.94 -30.85 6.22
CA LEU A 306 1.60 -31.40 6.16
C LEU A 306 0.87 -30.86 4.94
N TYR A 307 0.67 -31.70 3.93
CA TYR A 307 -0.12 -31.35 2.78
C TYR A 307 -1.58 -31.75 2.97
N ARG A 308 -2.48 -30.85 2.57
CA ARG A 308 -3.92 -31.10 2.53
C ARG A 308 -4.47 -30.60 1.21
N ALA A 309 -5.33 -31.38 0.59
CA ALA A 309 -6.04 -30.93 -0.59
C ALA A 309 -7.46 -30.48 -0.22
N VAL A 310 -7.85 -29.32 -0.72
CA VAL A 310 -9.06 -28.59 -0.34
C VAL A 310 -9.77 -28.18 -1.62
N LYS A 311 -11.11 -28.10 -1.59
CA LYS A 311 -11.86 -27.60 -2.76
C LYS A 311 -11.54 -26.12 -2.94
N VAL A 312 -11.41 -25.67 -4.19
CA VAL A 312 -11.07 -24.27 -4.48
C VAL A 312 -12.10 -23.29 -3.91
N LYS A 313 -13.37 -23.72 -3.78
CA LYS A 313 -14.45 -22.93 -3.17
C LYS A 313 -14.30 -22.68 -1.66
N ASP A 314 -13.51 -23.50 -0.98
CA ASP A 314 -13.27 -23.40 0.46
C ASP A 314 -12.07 -22.50 0.80
N ILE A 315 -11.39 -21.94 -0.21
CA ILE A 315 -10.34 -20.93 -0.02
C ILE A 315 -11.00 -19.58 0.28
N LEU A 316 -10.79 -19.07 1.49
CA LEU A 316 -11.49 -17.90 2.00
C LEU A 316 -10.89 -16.60 1.44
N PHE A 317 -9.61 -16.36 1.68
CA PHE A 317 -8.91 -15.14 1.24
C PHE A 317 -7.40 -15.32 1.26
N SER A 318 -6.70 -14.47 0.50
CA SER A 318 -5.24 -14.41 0.52
C SER A 318 -4.72 -13.43 1.56
N PHE A 319 -3.54 -13.68 2.11
CA PHE A 319 -2.92 -12.77 3.07
C PHE A 319 -1.41 -12.64 2.84
N ASN A 320 -0.81 -11.63 3.46
CA ASN A 320 0.63 -11.39 3.37
C ASN A 320 1.34 -12.06 4.55
N ALA A 321 2.25 -12.99 4.25
CA ALA A 321 3.19 -13.53 5.24
C ALA A 321 4.62 -13.40 4.73
N GLN A 322 5.52 -13.06 5.65
CA GLN A 322 6.93 -12.83 5.37
C GLN A 322 7.78 -13.81 6.16
N HIS A 323 8.91 -14.25 5.60
CA HIS A 323 9.84 -15.11 6.32
C HIS A 323 10.50 -14.36 7.49
N ASP A 324 10.63 -15.01 8.64
CA ASP A 324 11.36 -14.46 9.78
C ASP A 324 12.88 -14.57 9.54
N CYS A 325 13.37 -13.66 8.69
CA CYS A 325 14.78 -13.56 8.38
C CYS A 325 15.63 -13.19 9.59
N SER A 326 15.03 -12.58 10.62
CA SER A 326 15.74 -12.14 11.82
C SER A 326 16.16 -13.33 12.69
N THR A 327 15.25 -14.27 12.89
CA THR A 327 15.54 -15.51 13.63
C THR A 327 16.35 -16.49 12.79
N ALA A 328 16.06 -16.60 11.48
CA ALA A 328 16.74 -17.52 10.59
C ALA A 328 18.11 -17.03 10.07
N GLN A 329 18.50 -15.79 10.39
CA GLN A 329 19.76 -15.17 9.98
C GLN A 329 20.02 -15.28 8.46
N CYS A 330 18.98 -14.99 7.67
CA CYS A 330 19.05 -15.05 6.21
C CYS A 330 20.03 -14.00 5.67
N SER A 331 20.75 -14.35 4.61
CA SER A 331 21.78 -13.50 4.00
C SER A 331 21.45 -13.19 2.55
N ALA A 332 21.81 -11.99 2.08
CA ALA A 332 21.69 -11.59 0.67
C ALA A 332 22.80 -12.22 -0.19
N THR A 333 22.91 -13.56 -0.16
CA THR A 333 23.93 -14.35 -0.84
C THR A 333 23.56 -14.73 -2.27
N ALA A 334 22.27 -14.72 -2.60
CA ALA A 334 21.80 -15.01 -3.95
C ALA A 334 21.85 -13.74 -4.82
N THR A 335 22.04 -13.92 -6.13
CA THR A 335 21.93 -12.85 -7.12
C THR A 335 20.89 -13.21 -8.17
N ARG A 336 20.14 -12.21 -8.62
CA ARG A 336 19.15 -12.36 -9.69
C ARG A 336 19.40 -11.31 -10.76
N ARG A 337 19.19 -11.65 -12.03
CA ARG A 337 19.21 -10.66 -13.12
C ARG A 337 17.94 -9.83 -13.13
N ILE A 338 18.10 -8.53 -13.30
CA ILE A 338 16.99 -7.58 -13.35
C ILE A 338 16.34 -7.69 -14.73
N GLU A 339 15.01 -7.84 -14.76
CA GLU A 339 14.23 -7.72 -15.99
C GLU A 339 13.75 -6.26 -16.14
N GLN A 340 14.17 -5.59 -17.21
CA GLN A 340 13.63 -4.28 -17.60
C GLN A 340 12.87 -4.45 -18.91
N GLU A 341 11.65 -3.92 -18.96
CA GLU A 341 10.81 -3.99 -20.17
C GLU A 341 10.63 -5.43 -20.74
N ARG A 342 10.68 -6.45 -19.87
CA ARG A 342 10.62 -7.89 -20.21
C ARG A 342 11.85 -8.43 -20.96
N VAL A 343 12.97 -7.73 -20.88
CA VAL A 343 14.29 -8.17 -21.35
C VAL A 343 15.16 -8.38 -20.12
N GLU A 344 15.76 -9.57 -20.00
CA GLU A 344 16.78 -9.83 -18.98
C GLU A 344 17.98 -8.93 -19.25
N THR A 345 18.36 -8.13 -18.26
CA THR A 345 19.54 -7.28 -18.32
C THR A 345 20.74 -7.98 -17.68
N ASP A 346 21.95 -7.54 -18.02
CA ASP A 346 23.17 -7.99 -17.34
C ASP A 346 23.30 -7.42 -15.92
N LEU A 347 22.42 -6.50 -15.53
CA LEU A 347 22.37 -5.97 -14.17
C LEU A 347 21.85 -7.04 -13.22
N THR A 348 22.57 -7.24 -12.11
CA THR A 348 22.18 -8.18 -11.07
C THR A 348 21.78 -7.45 -9.79
N GLU A 349 20.73 -7.95 -9.14
CA GLU A 349 20.31 -7.54 -7.80
C GLU A 349 20.66 -8.65 -6.81
N SER A 350 21.03 -8.26 -5.59
CA SER A 350 21.19 -9.21 -4.48
C SER A 350 19.82 -9.60 -3.93
N VAL A 351 19.59 -10.90 -3.76
CA VAL A 351 18.35 -11.48 -3.25
C VAL A 351 18.66 -12.20 -1.95
N ILE A 352 17.75 -12.06 -0.98
CA ILE A 352 17.85 -12.75 0.31
C ILE A 352 17.62 -14.25 0.08
N GLU A 353 18.63 -15.05 0.41
CA GLU A 353 18.52 -16.49 0.43
C GLU A 353 17.98 -16.93 1.80
N HIS A 354 16.76 -17.44 1.81
CA HIS A 354 16.10 -17.86 3.04
C HIS A 354 16.68 -19.18 3.55
N ARG A 355 17.02 -19.20 4.84
CA ARG A 355 17.50 -20.40 5.54
C ARG A 355 16.41 -20.96 6.45
N GLN A 356 16.58 -22.23 6.81
CA GLN A 356 15.82 -22.84 7.89
C GLN A 356 16.10 -22.11 9.21
N PRO A 357 15.12 -22.02 10.13
CA PRO A 357 13.81 -22.66 10.08
C PRO A 357 12.77 -21.91 9.22
N ASP A 358 11.76 -22.65 8.74
CA ASP A 358 10.62 -22.12 8.00
C ASP A 358 9.60 -21.47 8.94
N ILE A 359 9.98 -20.35 9.53
CA ILE A 359 9.13 -19.53 10.38
C ILE A 359 8.66 -18.33 9.56
N PHE A 360 7.36 -18.07 9.56
CA PHE A 360 6.78 -16.95 8.85
C PHE A 360 5.99 -16.05 9.80
N ILE A 361 5.85 -14.79 9.44
CA ILE A 361 5.16 -13.77 10.23
C ILE A 361 4.00 -13.26 9.38
N ILE A 362 2.80 -13.30 9.95
CA ILE A 362 1.61 -12.74 9.30
C ILE A 362 1.70 -11.22 9.40
N ASN A 363 1.81 -10.54 8.26
CA ASN A 363 1.87 -9.09 8.23
C ASN A 363 0.47 -8.50 8.48
N THR A 364 0.17 -8.19 9.75
CA THR A 364 -1.07 -7.54 10.14
C THR A 364 -1.11 -6.05 9.80
N SER A 365 -0.02 -5.48 9.26
CA SER A 365 0.02 -4.09 8.80
C SER A 365 -0.17 -3.97 7.29
N ALA A 366 -0.55 -5.04 6.60
CA ALA A 366 -0.96 -4.99 5.19
C ALA A 366 -2.42 -4.53 5.07
N PHE A 367 -2.72 -3.63 4.12
CA PHE A 367 -4.09 -3.15 3.91
C PHE A 367 -5.04 -4.22 3.35
N HIS A 368 -4.52 -5.14 2.54
CA HIS A 368 -5.33 -6.14 1.84
C HIS A 368 -5.85 -7.22 2.82
N ASN A 369 -7.17 -7.46 2.81
CA ASN A 369 -7.86 -8.45 3.64
C ASN A 369 -7.62 -8.37 5.15
N PHE A 370 -7.18 -7.23 5.67
CA PHE A 370 -6.91 -7.09 7.10
C PHE A 370 -8.13 -7.35 7.98
N HIS A 371 -9.32 -6.91 7.53
CA HIS A 371 -10.57 -7.18 8.24
C HIS A 371 -10.85 -8.68 8.37
N LEU A 372 -10.57 -9.47 7.32
CA LEU A 372 -10.71 -10.93 7.34
C LEU A 372 -9.65 -11.60 8.22
N LEU A 373 -8.42 -11.07 8.25
CA LEU A 373 -7.38 -11.51 9.19
C LEU A 373 -7.82 -11.31 10.65
N ARG A 374 -8.40 -10.15 10.99
CA ARG A 374 -8.89 -9.85 12.33
C ARG A 374 -10.01 -10.78 12.78
N ARG A 375 -10.91 -11.17 11.85
CA ARG A 375 -11.99 -12.12 12.10
C ARG A 375 -11.51 -13.56 12.24
N SER A 376 -10.47 -13.94 11.49
CA SER A 376 -9.98 -15.32 11.43
C SER A 376 -8.96 -15.67 12.52
N LEU A 377 -8.24 -14.67 13.04
CA LEU A 377 -7.21 -14.85 14.05
C LEU A 377 -7.75 -14.59 15.46
N PRO A 378 -7.24 -15.31 16.49
CA PRO A 378 -7.55 -15.02 17.88
C PRO A 378 -7.29 -13.55 18.25
N ARG A 379 -8.21 -12.97 19.01
CA ARG A 379 -8.19 -11.54 19.37
C ARG A 379 -6.91 -11.10 20.08
N HIS A 380 -6.32 -11.95 20.90
CA HIS A 380 -5.07 -11.62 21.61
C HIS A 380 -3.87 -11.44 20.67
N LEU A 381 -3.94 -11.99 19.45
CA LEU A 381 -2.91 -11.87 18.42
C LEU A 381 -3.10 -10.65 17.51
N THR A 382 -4.30 -10.08 17.44
CA THR A 382 -4.63 -8.97 16.52
C THR A 382 -4.82 -7.64 17.23
N ARG A 383 -5.22 -7.64 18.50
CA ARG A 383 -5.40 -6.40 19.25
C ARG A 383 -4.08 -5.61 19.39
N PRO A 384 -4.12 -4.28 19.26
CA PRO A 384 -2.98 -3.42 19.58
C PRO A 384 -2.65 -3.52 21.07
N VAL A 385 -1.36 -3.44 21.39
CA VAL A 385 -0.85 -3.45 22.76
C VAL A 385 -0.26 -2.07 23.04
N PRO A 386 -0.57 -1.44 24.18
CA PRO A 386 0.06 -0.17 24.54
C PRO A 386 1.59 -0.31 24.58
N SER A 387 2.30 0.52 23.82
CA SER A 387 3.78 0.56 23.83
C SER A 387 4.31 1.02 25.19
N THR A 388 3.54 1.87 25.87
CA THR A 388 3.85 2.42 27.17
C THR A 388 2.79 1.97 28.17
N PRO A 389 3.16 1.40 29.33
CA PRO A 389 2.21 1.09 30.39
C PRO A 389 1.48 2.35 30.86
N GLU A 390 0.16 2.25 31.08
CA GLU A 390 -0.69 3.41 31.42
C GLU A 390 -0.19 4.17 32.65
N ASN A 391 0.27 3.45 33.68
CA ASN A 391 0.83 4.01 34.91
C ASN A 391 2.15 4.78 34.73
N ALA A 392 2.92 4.47 33.68
CA ALA A 392 4.19 5.12 33.39
C ALA A 392 4.07 6.22 32.32
N ARG A 393 2.97 6.23 31.58
CA ARG A 393 2.77 7.07 30.40
C ARG A 393 2.77 8.56 30.72
N GLU A 394 2.05 8.94 31.78
CA GLU A 394 1.99 10.33 32.21
C GLU A 394 3.37 10.86 32.63
N ALA A 395 4.14 10.08 33.40
CA ALA A 395 5.49 10.43 33.81
C ALA A 395 6.43 10.62 32.61
N LEU A 396 6.32 9.75 31.60
CA LEU A 396 7.07 9.88 30.35
C LEU A 396 6.70 11.16 29.58
N HIS A 397 5.40 11.48 29.49
CA HIS A 397 4.95 12.73 28.85
C HIS A 397 5.50 13.97 29.56
N PHE A 398 5.51 13.98 30.90
CA PHE A 398 6.15 15.06 31.67
C PHE A 398 7.65 15.16 31.40
N GLN A 399 8.35 14.03 31.29
CA GLN A 399 9.77 14.00 30.94
C GLN A 399 10.03 14.60 29.55
N HIS A 400 9.22 14.23 28.54
CA HIS A 400 9.32 14.78 27.20
C HIS A 400 9.02 16.29 27.16
N ALA A 401 7.99 16.73 27.90
CA ALA A 401 7.65 18.14 28.01
C ALA A 401 8.77 18.96 28.68
N ALA A 402 9.39 18.43 29.74
CA ALA A 402 10.52 19.08 30.41
C ALA A 402 11.73 19.24 29.47
N LYS A 403 12.07 18.18 28.72
CA LYS A 403 13.13 18.23 27.68
C LYS A 403 12.84 19.31 26.63
N LEU A 404 11.61 19.35 26.11
CA LEU A 404 11.22 20.35 25.10
C LEU A 404 11.27 21.77 25.65
N ARG A 405 10.82 22.01 26.88
CA ARG A 405 10.89 23.33 27.53
C ARG A 405 12.34 23.79 27.67
N ALA A 406 13.22 22.94 28.16
CA ALA A 406 14.65 23.24 28.28
C ALA A 406 15.28 23.59 26.92
N GLU A 407 14.98 22.79 25.89
CA GLU A 407 15.49 23.04 24.53
C GLU A 407 14.93 24.34 23.94
N THR A 408 13.65 24.64 24.16
CA THR A 408 13.00 25.86 23.67
C THR A 408 13.58 27.10 24.35
N THR A 409 13.81 27.05 25.66
CA THR A 409 14.46 28.13 26.41
C THR A 409 15.87 28.38 25.89
N ARG A 410 16.66 27.32 25.66
CA ARG A 410 18.00 27.43 25.05
C ARG A 410 17.93 28.06 23.66
N LYS A 411 17.02 27.60 22.79
CA LYS A 411 16.83 28.16 21.44
C LYS A 411 16.43 29.64 21.48
N ARG A 412 15.57 30.04 22.42
CA ARG A 412 15.18 31.46 22.61
C ARG A 412 16.36 32.30 23.06
N LYS A 413 17.17 31.82 24.01
CA LYS A 413 18.39 32.51 24.46
C LYS A 413 19.38 32.70 23.31
N ASN A 414 19.70 31.64 22.56
CA ASN A 414 20.62 31.73 21.43
C ASN A 414 20.11 32.70 20.34
N ARG A 415 18.80 32.73 20.07
CA ARG A 415 18.21 33.69 19.11
C ARG A 415 18.29 35.12 19.61
N ALA A 416 18.12 35.36 20.91
CA ALA A 416 18.27 36.68 21.50
C ALA A 416 19.72 37.17 21.40
N GLU A 417 20.69 36.32 21.74
CA GLU A 417 22.13 36.61 21.62
C GLU A 417 22.54 36.86 20.15
N GLU A 418 22.04 36.07 19.20
CA GLU A 418 22.31 36.29 17.78
C GLU A 418 21.67 37.59 17.26
N ALA A 419 20.45 37.91 17.70
CA ALA A 419 19.78 39.16 17.34
C ALA A 419 20.51 40.38 17.92
N GLU A 420 21.02 40.28 19.14
CA GLU A 420 21.84 41.32 19.77
C GLU A 420 23.16 41.53 19.02
N ARG A 421 23.86 40.45 18.65
CA ARG A 421 25.08 40.54 17.83
C ARG A 421 24.82 41.20 16.48
N LYS A 422 23.74 40.81 15.78
CA LYS A 422 23.35 41.43 14.50
C LYS A 422 22.99 42.91 14.66
N ALA A 423 22.36 43.28 15.78
CA ALA A 423 22.05 44.68 16.07
C ALA A 423 23.32 45.51 16.32
N GLN A 424 24.30 44.95 17.04
CA GLN A 424 25.61 45.59 17.27
C GLN A 424 26.40 45.74 15.95
N GLU A 425 26.45 44.69 15.12
CA GLU A 425 27.08 44.74 13.79
C GLU A 425 26.41 45.80 12.89
N ALA A 426 25.07 45.89 12.90
CA ALA A 426 24.34 46.89 12.13
C ALA A 426 24.56 48.32 12.66
N ALA A 427 24.67 48.51 13.97
CA ALA A 427 24.97 49.81 14.57
C ALA A 427 26.40 50.27 14.21
N ALA A 428 27.39 49.39 14.33
CA ALA A 428 28.77 49.67 13.94
C ALA A 428 28.90 50.01 12.44
N ALA A 429 28.16 49.30 11.58
CA ALA A 429 28.13 49.60 10.14
C ALA A 429 27.53 50.98 9.84
N ARG A 430 26.50 51.41 10.59
CA ARG A 430 25.92 52.76 10.46
C ARG A 430 26.91 53.84 10.91
N GLU A 431 27.57 53.65 12.05
CA GLU A 431 28.59 54.61 12.52
C GLU A 431 29.78 54.71 11.56
N ALA A 432 30.19 53.60 10.95
CA ALA A 432 31.25 53.61 9.92
C ALA A 432 30.82 54.37 8.66
N ALA A 433 29.58 54.19 8.21
CA ALA A 433 29.02 54.91 7.07
C ALA A 433 28.92 56.43 7.35
N GLU A 434 28.43 56.82 8.53
CA GLU A 434 28.38 58.23 8.94
C GLU A 434 29.78 58.86 9.04
N ARG A 435 30.79 58.10 9.48
CA ARG A 435 32.18 58.58 9.55
C ARG A 435 32.77 58.82 8.16
N LEU A 436 32.56 57.89 7.23
CA LEU A 436 32.94 58.04 5.82
C LEU A 436 32.24 59.24 5.16
N GLU A 437 30.96 59.47 5.48
CA GLU A 437 30.21 60.62 4.96
C GLU A 437 30.78 61.94 5.48
N ARG A 438 31.13 62.02 6.78
CA ARG A 438 31.80 63.19 7.38
C ARG A 438 33.19 63.44 6.79
N GLU A 439 34.01 62.40 6.65
CA GLU A 439 35.33 62.50 6.01
C GLU A 439 35.21 63.00 4.55
N ALA A 440 34.22 62.51 3.80
CA ALA A 440 33.95 63.00 2.45
C ALA A 440 33.47 64.46 2.42
N THR A 441 32.74 64.92 3.45
CA THR A 441 32.32 66.32 3.54
C THR A 441 33.47 67.25 3.92
N GLU A 442 34.39 66.81 4.79
CA GLU A 442 35.59 67.56 5.17
C GLU A 442 36.59 67.66 4.00
N LEU A 443 36.79 66.59 3.25
CA LEU A 443 37.59 66.60 2.00
C LEU A 443 37.01 67.55 0.94
N ALA A 444 35.68 67.67 0.85
CA ALA A 444 35.03 68.62 -0.06
C ALA A 444 35.10 70.08 0.42
N ALA A 445 35.44 70.32 1.69
CA ALA A 445 35.58 71.66 2.26
C ALA A 445 37.03 72.20 2.21
N ASP A 446 38.03 71.33 2.03
CA ASP A 446 39.45 71.69 1.90
C ASP A 446 39.87 72.04 0.45
N ASP A 447 39.00 71.74 -0.52
CA ASP A 447 39.11 72.29 -1.88
C ASP A 447 38.66 73.77 -1.86
N GLY A 448 39.65 74.67 -1.74
CA GLY A 448 39.48 76.11 -1.80
C GLY A 448 38.72 76.62 -3.05
N PRO A 449 38.33 77.91 -3.07
CA PRO A 449 37.38 78.46 -4.05
C PRO A 449 37.85 78.21 -5.49
N PRO A 450 36.91 78.04 -6.45
CA PRO A 450 37.22 77.57 -7.79
C PRO A 450 38.09 78.60 -8.54
N SER A 451 39.39 78.39 -8.56
CA SER A 451 40.29 79.09 -9.48
C SER A 451 40.15 78.46 -10.87
N GLN A 452 39.49 79.23 -11.74
CA GLN A 452 39.59 79.19 -13.21
C GLN A 452 39.63 77.80 -13.85
N ARG A 453 38.46 77.30 -14.25
CA ARG A 453 38.37 76.37 -15.39
C ARG A 453 38.97 77.07 -16.61
N LEU A 454 40.22 76.74 -16.94
CA LEU A 454 40.80 76.97 -18.26
C LEU A 454 39.84 76.38 -19.30
N ARG A 455 39.18 77.24 -20.06
CA ARG A 455 38.62 76.88 -21.36
C ARG A 455 39.79 76.40 -22.21
N ILE A 456 39.86 75.10 -22.45
CA ILE A 456 40.64 74.55 -23.55
C ILE A 456 39.86 74.91 -24.81
N ASP A 457 40.50 75.65 -25.69
CA ASP A 457 39.96 76.08 -26.98
C ASP A 457 40.06 74.89 -27.95
N ASP A 458 38.94 74.50 -28.58
CA ASP A 458 38.81 73.33 -29.48
C ASP A 458 39.54 73.50 -30.83
N SER A 459 40.50 74.42 -30.92
CA SER A 459 41.24 74.76 -32.14
C SER A 459 42.59 74.03 -32.28
N GLN A 460 42.91 73.10 -31.38
CA GLN A 460 44.13 72.27 -31.46
C GLN A 460 43.82 70.78 -31.33
N ILE A 461 43.16 70.22 -32.35
CA ILE A 461 43.13 68.78 -32.61
C ILE A 461 44.07 68.53 -33.81
N PRO A 462 45.27 67.98 -33.61
CA PRO A 462 46.07 67.46 -34.71
C PRO A 462 45.50 66.10 -35.13
N GLU A 463 45.14 65.98 -36.41
CA GLU A 463 44.89 64.70 -37.08
C GLU A 463 46.07 63.76 -36.87
N LEU A 464 45.80 62.56 -36.37
CA LEU A 464 46.75 61.45 -36.37
C LEU A 464 46.05 60.20 -36.89
N ASN A 465 46.69 59.65 -37.93
CA ASN A 465 46.40 58.43 -38.67
C ASN A 465 46.24 57.18 -37.80
#